data_AF-A0A851EYL2-F1
#
_entry.id   AF-A0A851EYL2-F1
#
_cell.length_a   1.000
_cell.length_b   1.000
_cell.length_c   1.000
_cell.angle_alpha   90.00
_cell.angle_beta   90.00
_cell.angle_gamma   90.00
#
_symmetry.space_group_name_H-M   'P 1'
#
loop_
_entity.id
_entity.type
_entity.pdbx_description
1 polymer ?
#
loop_
_entity_poly.entity_id
_entity_poly.type
_entity_poly.pdbx_seq_one_letter_code
_entity_poly.pdbx_strand_id
1 'polypeptide(L)'
;MFILKNRNSISQIARLRSPKFRQTGSNCTLSFWYYNFGQSVGAAELQLLVDGLKQATVLWRTYYNEGNQWLKAVIQLGRLPHPFQLSLEKISLGFYDGVSAIDDIRFENCALPPPALSCEGPNYFWCRETKACIDRSLVCDLVDNCGDGSDEDSCNPDLQCNFENGLCNWEQSVKDDFDWIRIQGPTPTVNTGPLKDHTTGTARGHYLYMESSEPHQFQDNAVLLSPVFNPSINGTCVFRFHYHMFGKQVYKLSVFQRIVSNGRGWLLWYKFGNQGNRWIRQTLYISSAKPFQIMVKGTVGDGFTGDIGLDDMSFLGCTLYNGNLPTISTTTAGTSVPATLPMNNCTEKEFVCRASGHCIQMSQKCDFRPDCSDKSDESACVMEVCDFEGKNQCGWHQPDFEQMSGNYFIHTTNIFKWELGRGAHLYPEQEQHSPLTDHTTCSEEGWYLFADSSNGEYGHAADLATPVISLTGPRCKIVFWNHMYGSTIGSLEV
;
A
#
# COMPACT_ATOMS: atom_id res chain seq x y z
N MET A 1 -1.38 -29.58 -20.87
CA MET A 1 -0.71 -30.86 -20.50
C MET A 1 -1.44 -31.49 -19.31
N PHE A 2 -1.72 -32.80 -19.34
CA PHE A 2 -2.34 -33.52 -18.21
C PHE A 2 -1.29 -34.25 -17.37
N ILE A 3 -1.39 -34.12 -16.05
CA ILE A 3 -0.49 -34.80 -15.12
C ILE A 3 -1.14 -36.12 -14.69
N LEU A 4 -0.79 -37.21 -15.36
CA LEU A 4 -1.36 -38.56 -15.14
C LEU A 4 -0.45 -39.44 -14.25
N LYS A 5 -1.08 -40.31 -13.48
CA LYS A 5 -0.46 -41.20 -12.48
C LYS A 5 0.42 -42.30 -13.09
N ASN A 6 1.48 -42.69 -12.37
CA ASN A 6 2.19 -43.96 -12.54
C ASN A 6 2.44 -44.65 -11.16
N ARG A 7 1.78 -45.80 -10.90
CA ARG A 7 1.91 -46.76 -9.75
C ARG A 7 1.24 -46.47 -8.38
N ASN A 8 1.34 -47.42 -7.43
CA ASN A 8 0.59 -47.57 -6.15
C ASN A 8 1.34 -47.02 -4.90
N SER A 9 1.25 -45.72 -4.60
CA SER A 9 1.70 -45.14 -3.31
C SER A 9 0.62 -44.21 -2.72
N ILE A 10 0.61 -44.04 -1.40
CA ILE A 10 -0.39 -43.29 -0.63
C ILE A 10 -0.17 -41.77 -0.72
N SER A 11 1.09 -41.32 -0.90
CA SER A 11 1.44 -39.98 -1.36
C SER A 11 2.21 -40.10 -2.68
N GLN A 12 1.70 -39.42 -3.71
CA GLN A 12 2.33 -39.40 -5.03
C GLN A 12 2.49 -37.97 -5.51
N ILE A 13 3.68 -37.69 -6.00
CA ILE A 13 4.07 -36.40 -6.55
C ILE A 13 4.39 -36.62 -8.01
N ALA A 14 3.63 -35.98 -8.88
CA ALA A 14 3.98 -35.90 -10.29
C ALA A 14 4.68 -34.57 -10.53
N ARG A 15 5.84 -34.63 -11.19
CA ARG A 15 6.78 -33.50 -11.27
C ARG A 15 7.14 -33.19 -12.72
N LEU A 16 6.93 -31.96 -13.12
CA LEU A 16 7.37 -31.40 -14.40
C LEU A 16 8.47 -30.39 -14.14
N ARG A 17 9.66 -30.59 -14.72
CA ARG A 17 10.79 -29.66 -14.59
C ARG A 17 11.07 -28.93 -15.89
N SER A 18 11.36 -27.64 -15.77
CA SER A 18 11.85 -26.84 -16.88
C SER A 18 13.29 -27.21 -17.26
N PRO A 19 13.75 -26.79 -18.46
CA PRO A 19 15.17 -26.63 -18.71
C PRO A 19 15.83 -25.74 -17.66
N LYS A 20 17.16 -25.81 -17.57
CA LYS A 20 17.95 -24.96 -16.69
C LYS A 20 18.14 -23.59 -17.32
N PHE A 21 17.67 -22.56 -16.63
CA PHE A 21 17.87 -21.16 -17.00
C PHE A 21 19.13 -20.63 -16.32
N ARG A 22 19.81 -19.68 -16.97
CA ARG A 22 21.05 -19.10 -16.43
C ARG A 22 20.79 -17.96 -15.46
N GLN A 23 19.90 -17.05 -15.85
CA GLN A 23 19.51 -15.88 -15.07
C GLN A 23 18.28 -15.19 -15.70
N THR A 24 17.67 -14.25 -14.99
CA THR A 24 16.52 -13.43 -15.46
C THR A 24 16.77 -11.95 -15.30
N GLY A 25 16.08 -11.13 -16.10
CA GLY A 25 15.94 -9.69 -15.88
C GLY A 25 15.10 -9.36 -14.64
N SER A 26 15.18 -8.11 -14.18
CA SER A 26 14.59 -7.64 -12.93
C SER A 26 13.05 -7.72 -12.88
N ASN A 27 12.37 -7.51 -14.01
CA ASN A 27 10.91 -7.52 -14.09
C ASN A 27 10.32 -8.85 -14.59
N CYS A 28 11.09 -9.94 -14.50
CA CYS A 28 10.68 -11.24 -15.01
C CYS A 28 9.40 -11.75 -14.33
N THR A 29 8.38 -12.00 -15.15
CA THR A 29 7.09 -12.52 -14.73
C THR A 29 6.77 -13.80 -15.49
N LEU A 30 6.28 -14.81 -14.77
CA LEU A 30 5.80 -16.07 -15.33
C LEU A 30 4.28 -16.10 -15.23
N SER A 31 3.58 -16.40 -16.32
CA SER A 31 2.15 -16.67 -16.29
C SER A 31 1.81 -18.00 -16.93
N PHE A 32 0.73 -18.63 -16.46
CA PHE A 32 0.18 -19.85 -17.04
C PHE A 32 -1.29 -19.99 -16.67
N TRP A 33 -2.05 -20.71 -17.49
CA TRP A 33 -3.39 -21.17 -17.13
C TRP A 33 -3.31 -22.48 -16.39
N TYR A 34 -4.16 -22.65 -15.38
CA TYR A 34 -4.30 -23.89 -14.64
C TYR A 34 -5.77 -24.23 -14.44
N TYR A 35 -6.04 -25.52 -14.32
CA TYR A 35 -7.36 -26.08 -14.05
C TYR A 35 -7.19 -27.07 -12.91
N ASN A 36 -8.03 -26.98 -11.89
CA ASN A 36 -7.93 -27.80 -10.69
C ASN A 36 -9.33 -28.16 -10.17
N PHE A 37 -9.88 -29.29 -10.63
CA PHE A 37 -11.28 -29.67 -10.36
C PHE A 37 -11.45 -31.15 -9.99
N GLY A 38 -12.32 -31.41 -9.01
CA GLY A 38 -12.75 -32.73 -8.58
C GLY A 38 -12.94 -32.85 -7.07
N GLN A 39 -13.53 -33.96 -6.62
CA GLN A 39 -13.80 -34.27 -5.22
C GLN A 39 -12.52 -34.50 -4.38
N SER A 40 -11.40 -34.89 -4.98
CA SER A 40 -10.10 -35.05 -4.29
C SER A 40 -8.92 -34.77 -5.22
N VAL A 41 -8.65 -33.48 -5.46
CA VAL A 41 -7.61 -33.04 -6.40
C VAL A 41 -6.20 -33.01 -5.77
N GLY A 42 -6.14 -32.67 -4.48
CA GLY A 42 -4.89 -32.52 -3.73
C GLY A 42 -4.36 -31.08 -3.78
N ALA A 43 -3.06 -30.91 -4.02
CA ALA A 43 -2.42 -29.60 -4.15
C ALA A 43 -1.55 -29.54 -5.41
N ALA A 44 -1.37 -28.35 -5.96
CA ALA A 44 -0.38 -28.10 -7.00
C ALA A 44 0.52 -26.96 -6.58
N GLU A 45 1.83 -27.11 -6.77
CA GLU A 45 2.85 -26.17 -6.34
C GLU A 45 3.85 -25.91 -7.46
N LEU A 46 4.28 -24.66 -7.60
CA LEU A 46 5.42 -24.27 -8.42
C LEU A 46 6.60 -23.94 -7.49
N GLN A 47 7.70 -24.65 -7.67
CA GLN A 47 8.91 -24.47 -6.89
C GLN A 47 10.07 -23.96 -7.74
N LEU A 48 10.84 -23.03 -7.18
CA LEU A 48 12.10 -22.54 -7.70
C LEU A 48 13.26 -23.32 -7.07
N LEU A 49 14.09 -23.89 -7.94
CA LEU A 49 15.30 -24.63 -7.60
C LEU A 49 16.50 -23.82 -8.09
N VAL A 50 17.19 -23.13 -7.19
CA VAL A 50 18.40 -22.36 -7.51
C VAL A 50 19.64 -23.21 -7.25
N ASP A 51 20.59 -23.19 -8.16
CA ASP A 51 21.88 -23.86 -7.99
C ASP A 51 22.58 -23.41 -6.71
N GLY A 52 23.12 -24.36 -5.95
CA GLY A 52 23.81 -24.09 -4.69
C GLY A 52 22.88 -23.96 -3.48
N LEU A 53 21.57 -23.80 -3.66
CA LEU A 53 20.60 -23.83 -2.58
C LEU A 53 20.04 -25.25 -2.39
N LYS A 54 20.03 -25.73 -1.14
CA LYS A 54 19.47 -27.05 -0.79
C LYS A 54 17.95 -27.03 -0.69
N GLN A 55 17.37 -25.88 -0.38
CA GLN A 55 15.94 -25.72 -0.13
C GLN A 55 15.29 -25.03 -1.33
N ALA A 56 14.20 -25.63 -1.82
CA ALA A 56 13.39 -25.05 -2.87
C ALA A 56 12.54 -23.89 -2.33
N THR A 57 12.30 -22.87 -3.14
CA THR A 57 11.40 -21.76 -2.81
C THR A 57 10.04 -22.01 -3.47
N VAL A 58 8.95 -21.98 -2.70
CA VAL A 58 7.60 -22.07 -3.27
C VAL A 58 7.24 -20.72 -3.87
N LEU A 59 6.91 -20.70 -5.16
CA LEU A 59 6.53 -19.48 -5.89
C LEU A 59 5.01 -19.35 -6.06
N TRP A 60 4.31 -20.47 -6.13
CA TRP A 60 2.86 -20.51 -6.27
C TRP A 60 2.33 -21.84 -5.74
N ARG A 61 1.13 -21.82 -5.17
CA ARG A 61 0.44 -23.00 -4.66
C ARG A 61 -1.07 -22.82 -4.76
N THR A 62 -1.77 -23.91 -5.06
CA THR A 62 -3.24 -24.04 -4.98
C THR A 62 -3.60 -25.31 -4.24
N TYR A 63 -4.73 -25.27 -3.54
CA TYR A 63 -5.22 -26.37 -2.73
C TYR A 63 -6.62 -26.76 -3.17
N TYR A 64 -6.88 -28.06 -3.17
CA TYR A 64 -8.21 -28.64 -3.35
C TYR A 64 -8.85 -28.25 -4.70
N ASN A 65 -10.18 -28.13 -4.69
CA ASN A 65 -11.00 -27.87 -5.85
C ASN A 65 -11.21 -26.36 -6.01
N GLU A 66 -10.79 -25.81 -7.15
CA GLU A 66 -10.92 -24.39 -7.50
C GLU A 66 -12.14 -24.12 -8.43
N GLY A 67 -12.98 -25.15 -8.61
CA GLY A 67 -14.14 -25.12 -9.48
C GLY A 67 -13.83 -25.59 -10.90
N ASN A 68 -14.90 -25.80 -11.67
CA ASN A 68 -14.81 -26.29 -13.05
C ASN A 68 -14.51 -25.13 -14.02
N GLN A 69 -13.35 -24.51 -13.87
CA GLN A 69 -12.92 -23.37 -14.69
C GLN A 69 -11.40 -23.30 -14.81
N TRP A 70 -10.93 -22.66 -15.89
CA TRP A 70 -9.53 -22.31 -16.05
C TRP A 70 -9.25 -21.00 -15.31
N LEU A 71 -8.19 -21.00 -14.51
CA LEU A 71 -7.71 -19.84 -13.76
C LEU A 71 -6.32 -19.46 -14.26
N LYS A 72 -5.99 -18.17 -14.23
CA LYS A 72 -4.68 -17.67 -14.64
C LYS A 72 -3.82 -17.40 -13.41
N ALA A 73 -2.63 -17.99 -13.37
CA ALA A 73 -1.61 -17.67 -12.39
C ALA A 73 -0.61 -16.68 -12.99
N VAL A 74 -0.21 -15.66 -12.22
CA VAL A 74 0.83 -14.69 -12.57
C VAL A 74 1.81 -14.61 -11.39
N ILE A 75 3.07 -14.94 -11.63
CA ILE A 75 4.11 -15.10 -10.63
C ILE A 75 5.27 -14.16 -10.97
N GLN A 76 5.63 -13.29 -10.02
CA GLN A 76 6.80 -12.43 -10.14
C GLN A 76 8.07 -13.22 -9.77
N LEU A 77 8.84 -13.60 -10.77
CA LEU A 77 10.14 -14.25 -10.56
C LEU A 77 11.18 -13.23 -10.08
N GLY A 78 11.17 -12.04 -10.68
CA GLY A 78 12.14 -10.99 -10.37
C GLY A 78 13.54 -11.30 -10.91
N ARG A 79 14.54 -10.58 -10.39
CA ARG A 79 15.95 -10.78 -10.71
C ARG A 79 16.48 -12.07 -10.05
N LEU A 80 16.84 -13.06 -10.85
CA LEU A 80 17.52 -14.28 -10.39
C LEU A 80 18.92 -14.34 -11.04
N PRO A 81 20.00 -14.03 -10.30
CA PRO A 81 21.37 -13.95 -10.85
C PRO A 81 22.05 -15.31 -11.01
N HIS A 82 21.53 -16.35 -10.35
CA HIS A 82 22.11 -17.69 -10.36
C HIS A 82 21.30 -18.66 -11.24
N PRO A 83 21.94 -19.69 -11.82
CA PRO A 83 21.23 -20.69 -12.61
C PRO A 83 20.14 -21.39 -11.81
N PHE A 84 18.98 -21.59 -12.43
CA PHE A 84 17.81 -22.14 -11.74
C PHE A 84 16.94 -23.02 -12.65
N GLN A 85 16.06 -23.77 -12.01
CA GLN A 85 15.01 -24.58 -12.65
C GLN A 85 13.67 -24.33 -11.95
N LEU A 86 12.59 -24.45 -12.70
CA LEU A 86 11.23 -24.45 -12.17
C LEU A 86 10.71 -25.89 -12.14
N SER A 87 10.11 -26.27 -11.02
CA SER A 87 9.54 -27.60 -10.78
C SER A 87 8.07 -27.42 -10.45
N LEU A 88 7.17 -27.84 -11.34
CA LEU A 88 5.74 -27.89 -11.06
C LEU A 88 5.40 -29.27 -10.52
N GLU A 89 4.80 -29.31 -9.34
CA GLU A 89 4.51 -30.51 -8.58
C GLU A 89 3.02 -30.63 -8.30
N LYS A 90 2.44 -31.77 -8.66
CA LYS A 90 1.07 -32.14 -8.30
C LYS A 90 1.12 -33.18 -7.20
N ILE A 91 0.53 -32.87 -6.05
CA ILE A 91 0.54 -33.67 -4.83
C ILE A 91 -0.88 -34.20 -4.60
N SER A 92 -1.04 -35.51 -4.43
CA SER A 92 -2.34 -36.13 -4.11
C SER A 92 -2.35 -36.82 -2.75
N LEU A 93 -3.47 -36.69 -2.04
CA LEU A 93 -3.69 -37.24 -0.70
C LEU A 93 -4.77 -38.33 -0.72
N GLY A 94 -4.37 -39.59 -0.89
CA GLY A 94 -5.17 -40.77 -0.52
C GLY A 94 -6.33 -41.20 -1.43
N PHE A 95 -7.21 -40.29 -1.87
CA PHE A 95 -8.42 -40.60 -2.64
C PHE A 95 -8.40 -39.89 -4.00
N TYR A 96 -8.97 -40.52 -5.04
CA TYR A 96 -8.76 -40.13 -6.43
C TYR A 96 -10.08 -39.76 -7.10
N ASP A 97 -10.35 -38.46 -7.17
CA ASP A 97 -11.42 -37.96 -8.02
C ASP A 97 -11.14 -36.49 -8.35
N GLY A 98 -10.11 -36.23 -9.14
CA GLY A 98 -9.76 -34.85 -9.49
C GLY A 98 -8.56 -34.73 -10.44
N VAL A 99 -8.60 -33.70 -11.27
CA VAL A 99 -7.62 -33.45 -12.33
C VAL A 99 -7.01 -32.07 -12.14
N SER A 100 -5.69 -32.02 -12.25
CA SER A 100 -4.94 -30.78 -12.43
C SER A 100 -4.38 -30.73 -13.84
N ALA A 101 -4.61 -29.63 -14.54
CA ALA A 101 -4.04 -29.37 -15.86
C ALA A 101 -3.45 -27.96 -15.91
N ILE A 102 -2.47 -27.78 -16.79
CA ILE A 102 -1.85 -26.48 -17.07
C ILE A 102 -1.79 -26.24 -18.57
N ASP A 103 -1.81 -24.96 -18.95
CA ASP A 103 -1.68 -24.50 -20.32
C ASP A 103 -1.02 -23.11 -20.43
N ASP A 104 -0.62 -22.74 -21.66
CA ASP A 104 -0.01 -21.45 -22.03
C ASP A 104 1.03 -20.87 -21.05
N ILE A 105 2.08 -21.64 -20.76
CA ILE A 105 3.20 -21.15 -19.94
C ILE A 105 3.96 -20.06 -20.72
N ARG A 106 3.97 -18.83 -20.19
CA ARG A 106 4.58 -17.65 -20.81
C ARG A 106 5.50 -16.94 -19.83
N PHE A 107 6.69 -16.59 -20.31
CA PHE A 107 7.63 -15.70 -19.62
C PHE A 107 7.55 -14.31 -20.24
N GLU A 108 7.44 -13.28 -19.40
CA GLU A 108 7.32 -11.88 -19.79
C GLU A 108 8.42 -11.08 -19.11
N ASN A 109 9.09 -10.19 -19.85
CA ASN A 109 10.15 -9.30 -19.34
C ASN A 109 11.31 -10.01 -18.62
N CYS A 110 11.62 -11.25 -19.01
CA CYS A 110 12.69 -12.05 -18.40
C CYS A 110 14.06 -11.91 -19.06
N ALA A 111 14.13 -11.28 -20.25
CA ALA A 111 15.38 -10.99 -20.92
C ALA A 111 16.10 -9.83 -20.21
N LEU A 112 17.43 -9.90 -20.15
CA LEU A 112 18.26 -8.78 -19.76
C LEU A 112 18.19 -7.68 -20.84
N PRO A 113 18.39 -6.40 -20.45
CA PRO A 113 18.43 -5.31 -21.42
C PRO A 113 19.53 -5.57 -22.47
N PRO A 114 19.25 -5.31 -23.76
CA PRO A 114 20.23 -5.53 -24.81
C PRO A 114 21.42 -4.57 -24.68
N PRO A 115 22.62 -4.98 -25.13
CA PRO A 115 23.78 -4.09 -25.18
C PRO A 115 23.50 -2.89 -26.09
N ALA A 116 23.84 -1.69 -25.62
CA ALA A 116 23.75 -0.46 -26.37
C ALA A 116 25.12 -0.08 -26.97
N LEU A 117 25.13 0.47 -28.17
CA LEU A 117 26.36 0.97 -28.84
C LEU A 117 26.91 2.23 -28.17
N SER A 118 26.02 3.06 -27.65
CA SER A 118 26.33 4.29 -26.92
C SER A 118 25.26 4.51 -25.86
N CYS A 119 25.67 5.06 -24.71
CA CYS A 119 24.78 5.41 -23.60
C CYS A 119 25.08 6.85 -23.20
N GLU A 120 24.57 7.79 -24.01
CA GLU A 120 24.83 9.21 -23.86
C GLU A 120 23.60 9.92 -23.29
N GLY A 121 23.77 10.60 -22.16
CA GLY A 121 22.72 11.39 -21.52
C GLY A 121 22.86 11.40 -20.00
N PRO A 122 22.40 12.48 -19.32
CA PRO A 122 22.53 12.62 -17.87
C PRO A 122 21.65 11.65 -17.08
N ASN A 123 20.61 11.08 -17.72
CA ASN A 123 19.61 10.21 -17.11
C ASN A 123 19.87 8.73 -17.37
N TYR A 124 20.98 8.37 -18.02
CA TYR A 124 21.30 6.99 -18.34
C TYR A 124 22.56 6.53 -17.59
N PHE A 125 22.60 5.24 -17.29
CA PHE A 125 23.74 4.55 -16.71
C PHE A 125 24.17 3.42 -17.64
N TRP A 126 25.47 3.33 -17.89
CA TRP A 126 26.04 2.33 -18.79
C TRP A 126 26.63 1.17 -18.00
N CYS A 127 26.01 0.00 -18.15
CA CYS A 127 26.43 -1.22 -17.47
C CYS A 127 27.83 -1.65 -17.90
N ARG A 128 28.64 -2.12 -16.93
CA ARG A 128 30.08 -2.30 -17.11
C ARG A 128 30.41 -3.43 -18.07
N GLU A 129 29.80 -4.60 -17.89
CA GLU A 129 30.08 -5.81 -18.67
C GLU A 129 29.02 -6.05 -19.74
N THR A 130 27.73 -5.94 -19.40
CA THR A 130 26.63 -6.20 -20.36
C THR A 130 26.50 -5.12 -21.42
N LYS A 131 27.10 -3.94 -21.20
CA LYS A 131 26.98 -2.75 -22.06
C LYS A 131 25.55 -2.29 -22.26
N ALA A 132 24.60 -2.75 -21.45
CA ALA A 132 23.24 -2.27 -21.45
C ALA A 132 23.17 -0.81 -20.97
N CYS A 133 22.20 -0.06 -21.48
CA CYS A 133 21.94 1.31 -21.05
C CYS A 133 20.63 1.31 -20.26
N ILE A 134 20.71 1.60 -18.97
CA ILE A 134 19.56 1.63 -18.05
C ILE A 134 19.30 3.05 -17.58
N ASP A 135 18.10 3.31 -17.06
CA ASP A 135 17.78 4.61 -16.48
C ASP A 135 18.53 4.81 -15.15
N ARG A 136 19.04 6.01 -14.90
CA ARG A 136 19.81 6.34 -13.69
C ARG A 136 18.97 6.23 -12.41
N SER A 137 17.64 6.30 -12.51
CA SER A 137 16.72 6.03 -11.39
C SER A 137 16.72 4.57 -10.93
N LEU A 138 17.27 3.65 -11.74
CA LEU A 138 17.45 2.23 -11.42
C LEU A 138 18.81 1.92 -10.78
N VAL A 139 19.66 2.94 -10.60
CA VAL A 139 20.98 2.77 -9.96
C VAL A 139 20.81 2.84 -8.45
N CYS A 140 21.54 1.99 -7.73
CA CYS A 140 21.51 1.88 -6.28
C CYS A 140 20.10 1.61 -5.73
N ASP A 141 19.26 0.88 -6.45
CA ASP A 141 17.89 0.56 -6.07
C ASP A 141 17.72 -0.84 -5.46
N LEU A 142 18.84 -1.53 -5.18
CA LEU A 142 18.94 -2.90 -4.66
C LEU A 142 18.49 -3.98 -5.64
N VAL A 143 18.24 -3.62 -6.91
CA VAL A 143 17.88 -4.56 -7.97
C VAL A 143 18.94 -4.51 -9.06
N ASP A 144 19.56 -5.64 -9.36
CA ASP A 144 20.52 -5.72 -10.47
C ASP A 144 19.78 -5.67 -11.83
N ASN A 145 19.68 -4.47 -12.39
CA ASN A 145 19.06 -4.20 -13.69
C ASN A 145 20.05 -4.38 -14.83
N CYS A 146 21.36 -4.26 -14.56
CA CYS A 146 22.40 -4.47 -15.55
C CYS A 146 22.61 -5.94 -15.92
N GLY A 147 22.28 -6.86 -15.02
CA GLY A 147 22.55 -8.30 -15.13
C GLY A 147 23.98 -8.69 -14.73
N ASP A 148 24.82 -7.71 -14.41
CA ASP A 148 26.21 -7.86 -13.95
C ASP A 148 26.47 -7.19 -12.59
N GLY A 149 25.44 -6.61 -11.96
CA GLY A 149 25.51 -5.92 -10.67
C GLY A 149 26.19 -4.55 -10.70
N SER A 150 26.61 -4.05 -11.87
CA SER A 150 27.39 -2.82 -11.95
C SER A 150 26.63 -1.55 -11.54
N ASP A 151 25.29 -1.59 -11.56
CA ASP A 151 24.40 -0.54 -11.07
C ASP A 151 24.29 -0.50 -9.54
N GLU A 152 24.73 -1.55 -8.84
CA GLU A 152 24.69 -1.66 -7.37
C GLU A 152 26.09 -1.64 -6.73
N ASP A 153 27.17 -1.64 -7.52
CA ASP A 153 28.57 -1.73 -7.05
C ASP A 153 29.07 -0.51 -6.26
N SER A 154 28.61 0.70 -6.58
CA SER A 154 29.18 1.98 -6.11
C SER A 154 28.17 2.81 -5.33
N CYS A 155 27.38 2.13 -4.52
CA CYS A 155 26.31 2.71 -3.73
C CYS A 155 26.75 3.01 -2.30
N ASN A 156 26.09 3.99 -1.68
CA ASN A 156 26.31 4.24 -0.25
C ASN A 156 25.48 3.24 0.56
N PRO A 157 26.11 2.31 1.31
CA PRO A 157 25.37 1.31 2.08
C PRO A 157 24.49 1.94 3.16
N ASP A 158 24.81 3.15 3.64
CA ASP A 158 23.99 3.83 4.63
C ASP A 158 22.65 4.36 4.09
N LEU A 159 22.50 4.38 2.76
CA LEU A 159 21.30 4.80 2.04
C LEU A 159 20.49 3.61 1.51
N GLN A 160 20.88 2.39 1.80
CA GLN A 160 20.27 1.17 1.29
C GLN A 160 20.00 0.19 2.44
N CYS A 161 18.85 -0.50 2.38
CA CYS A 161 18.52 -1.57 3.29
C CYS A 161 17.62 -2.61 2.64
N ASN A 162 18.20 -3.80 2.43
CA ASN A 162 17.51 -5.00 1.94
C ASN A 162 17.18 -5.99 3.07
N PHE A 163 17.33 -5.57 4.33
CA PHE A 163 17.09 -6.38 5.53
C PHE A 163 17.86 -7.71 5.64
N GLU A 164 18.84 -8.00 4.79
CA GLU A 164 19.60 -9.26 4.89
C GLU A 164 20.48 -9.33 6.14
N ASN A 165 20.90 -8.17 6.65
CA ASN A 165 21.74 -8.05 7.85
C ASN A 165 21.12 -7.10 8.89
N GLY A 166 19.91 -7.43 9.37
CA GLY A 166 19.21 -6.63 10.38
C GLY A 166 18.42 -5.46 9.79
N LEU A 167 18.23 -4.39 10.58
CA LEU A 167 17.46 -3.20 10.17
C LEU A 167 18.33 -2.11 9.49
N CYS A 168 19.62 -2.37 9.27
CA CYS A 168 20.56 -1.38 8.75
C CYS A 168 20.57 -0.11 9.63
N ASN A 169 20.34 1.07 9.04
CA ASN A 169 20.21 2.35 9.73
C ASN A 169 18.76 2.76 10.03
N TRP A 170 17.80 1.83 9.88
CA TRP A 170 16.42 2.05 10.26
C TRP A 170 16.18 1.69 11.72
N GLU A 171 15.28 2.43 12.36
CA GLU A 171 14.93 2.25 13.77
C GLU A 171 13.43 1.96 13.90
N GLN A 172 13.05 1.13 14.86
CA GLN A 172 11.64 0.99 15.27
C GLN A 172 11.26 2.19 16.14
N SER A 173 10.05 2.68 15.97
CA SER A 173 9.48 3.66 16.88
C SER A 173 9.18 3.00 18.24
N VAL A 174 9.07 3.82 19.28
CA VAL A 174 8.67 3.41 20.65
C VAL A 174 7.36 4.06 21.10
N LYS A 175 6.67 4.76 20.18
CA LYS A 175 5.46 5.56 20.42
C LYS A 175 4.21 4.96 19.79
N ASP A 176 4.39 3.88 19.07
CA ASP A 176 3.44 3.07 18.34
C ASP A 176 3.08 1.82 19.14
N ASP A 177 2.21 1.00 18.57
CA ASP A 177 1.53 -0.06 19.32
C ASP A 177 2.35 -1.37 19.30
N PHE A 178 3.10 -1.62 18.23
CA PHE A 178 4.00 -2.76 18.07
C PHE A 178 5.06 -2.52 16.98
N ASP A 179 6.03 -3.42 16.88
CA ASP A 179 7.16 -3.29 15.96
C ASP A 179 7.00 -4.12 14.68
N TRP A 180 7.63 -3.68 13.58
CA TRP A 180 7.82 -4.52 12.39
C TRP A 180 8.69 -5.75 12.72
N ILE A 181 8.32 -6.90 12.17
CA ILE A 181 9.02 -8.17 12.39
C ILE A 181 9.85 -8.51 11.16
N ARG A 182 11.14 -8.78 11.37
CA ARG A 182 12.02 -9.29 10.32
C ARG A 182 11.86 -10.81 10.21
N ILE A 183 11.41 -11.28 9.05
CA ILE A 183 11.13 -12.71 8.80
C ILE A 183 11.87 -13.20 7.55
N GLN A 184 11.96 -14.51 7.40
CA GLN A 184 12.49 -15.21 6.23
C GLN A 184 11.44 -16.21 5.71
N GLY A 185 11.24 -16.25 4.40
CA GLY A 185 10.28 -17.15 3.76
C GLY A 185 8.82 -16.71 3.89
N PRO A 186 7.85 -17.62 3.78
CA PRO A 186 6.43 -17.27 3.82
C PRO A 186 5.98 -16.76 5.20
N THR A 187 4.98 -15.89 5.23
CA THR A 187 4.31 -15.49 6.48
C THR A 187 3.61 -16.68 7.14
N PRO A 188 3.38 -16.64 8.47
CA PRO A 188 2.77 -17.76 9.21
C PRO A 188 1.34 -18.07 8.76
N THR A 189 0.62 -17.03 8.35
CA THR A 189 -0.76 -17.07 7.87
C THR A 189 -0.81 -17.60 6.43
N VAL A 190 -1.69 -18.58 6.20
CA VAL A 190 -1.79 -19.23 4.88
C VAL A 190 -2.53 -18.32 3.91
N ASN A 191 -2.04 -18.24 2.68
CA ASN A 191 -2.61 -17.44 1.58
C ASN A 191 -2.63 -15.92 1.85
N THR A 192 -1.66 -15.44 2.62
CA THR A 192 -1.39 -14.03 2.85
C THR A 192 0.10 -13.79 2.72
N GLY A 193 0.49 -12.51 2.59
CA GLY A 193 1.88 -12.09 2.57
C GLY A 193 2.72 -12.67 1.42
N PRO A 194 4.00 -12.31 1.35
CA PRO A 194 4.91 -12.82 0.34
C PRO A 194 5.43 -14.22 0.70
N LEU A 195 5.63 -15.08 -0.30
CA LEU A 195 6.25 -16.41 -0.12
C LEU A 195 7.79 -16.37 -0.07
N LYS A 196 8.37 -15.24 -0.47
CA LYS A 196 9.80 -15.00 -0.64
C LYS A 196 10.09 -13.51 -0.52
N ASP A 197 11.32 -13.17 -0.17
CA ASP A 197 11.81 -11.79 -0.20
C ASP A 197 11.87 -11.25 -1.64
N HIS A 198 12.05 -9.94 -1.76
CA HIS A 198 12.22 -9.28 -3.05
C HIS A 198 13.67 -9.37 -3.54
N THR A 199 14.65 -9.08 -2.68
CA THR A 199 16.06 -8.90 -3.02
C THR A 199 16.70 -10.12 -3.67
N THR A 200 16.64 -11.28 -3.00
CA THR A 200 17.21 -12.55 -3.45
C THR A 200 16.22 -13.34 -4.31
N GLY A 201 14.93 -13.02 -4.19
CA GLY A 201 13.86 -13.74 -4.85
C GLY A 201 13.69 -15.18 -4.34
N THR A 202 14.08 -15.47 -3.08
CA THR A 202 14.05 -16.81 -2.50
C THR A 202 13.39 -16.87 -1.12
N ALA A 203 13.07 -18.07 -0.63
CA ALA A 203 12.60 -18.22 0.75
C ALA A 203 13.71 -18.00 1.80
N ARG A 204 14.96 -17.72 1.39
CA ARG A 204 16.11 -17.50 2.28
C ARG A 204 16.45 -16.03 2.47
N GLY A 205 15.93 -15.12 1.64
CA GLY A 205 16.11 -13.71 1.93
C GLY A 205 15.17 -13.25 3.04
N HIS A 206 15.36 -12.02 3.47
CA HIS A 206 14.70 -11.43 4.61
C HIS A 206 13.97 -10.17 4.21
N TYR A 207 12.83 -9.95 4.84
CA TYR A 207 12.02 -8.74 4.65
C TYR A 207 11.35 -8.37 5.97
N LEU A 208 10.80 -7.16 6.04
CA LEU A 208 10.00 -6.73 7.17
C LEU A 208 8.53 -7.04 6.93
N TYR A 209 7.85 -7.44 8.00
CA TYR A 209 6.47 -7.90 7.98
C TYR A 209 5.75 -7.37 9.21
N MET A 210 4.47 -7.01 9.06
CA MET A 210 3.59 -6.73 10.20
C MET A 210 2.55 -7.85 10.35
N GLU A 211 2.50 -8.43 11.56
CA GLU A 211 1.51 -9.42 11.94
C GLU A 211 0.21 -8.72 12.34
N SER A 212 -0.88 -9.04 11.64
CA SER A 212 -2.20 -8.47 11.91
C SER A 212 -3.05 -9.35 12.84
N SER A 213 -2.54 -10.50 13.28
CA SER A 213 -3.24 -11.40 14.20
C SER A 213 -3.18 -10.95 15.68
N GLU A 214 -3.93 -11.67 16.52
CA GLU A 214 -3.99 -11.43 17.97
C GLU A 214 -2.59 -11.46 18.60
N PRO A 215 -2.20 -10.50 19.46
CA PRO A 215 -3.05 -9.58 20.23
C PRO A 215 -3.38 -8.23 19.57
N HIS A 216 -2.97 -8.00 18.31
CA HIS A 216 -3.14 -6.71 17.68
C HIS A 216 -4.60 -6.42 17.29
N GLN A 217 -5.02 -5.17 17.53
CA GLN A 217 -6.37 -4.70 17.30
C GLN A 217 -6.46 -3.77 16.09
N PHE A 218 -7.69 -3.55 15.61
CA PHE A 218 -7.95 -2.61 14.51
C PHE A 218 -7.38 -1.22 14.87
N GLN A 219 -6.64 -0.63 13.91
CA GLN A 219 -5.89 0.63 14.06
C GLN A 219 -4.62 0.59 14.90
N ASP A 220 -4.21 -0.55 15.44
CA ASP A 220 -2.84 -0.70 15.96
C ASP A 220 -1.86 -0.47 14.82
N ASN A 221 -0.71 0.10 15.16
CA ASN A 221 0.27 0.52 14.18
C ASN A 221 1.68 0.11 14.54
N ALA A 222 2.47 -0.13 13.49
CA ALA A 222 3.92 -0.25 13.55
C ALA A 222 4.58 0.80 12.67
N VAL A 223 5.58 1.50 13.19
CA VAL A 223 6.23 2.64 12.56
C VAL A 223 7.74 2.41 12.49
N LEU A 224 8.25 2.28 11.27
CA LEU A 224 9.67 2.22 10.98
C LEU A 224 10.20 3.63 10.64
N LEU A 225 11.33 4.00 11.21
CA LEU A 225 11.96 5.31 11.12
C LEU A 225 13.25 5.24 10.32
N SER A 226 13.38 6.08 9.29
CA SER A 226 14.62 6.22 8.52
C SER A 226 15.70 6.93 9.35
N PRO A 227 16.98 6.95 8.92
CA PRO A 227 17.91 7.94 9.43
C PRO A 227 17.45 9.37 9.08
N VAL A 228 18.07 10.37 9.72
CA VAL A 228 17.76 11.78 9.45
C VAL A 228 18.55 12.26 8.24
N PHE A 229 17.89 13.00 7.36
CA PHE A 229 18.46 13.55 6.13
C PHE A 229 18.54 15.07 6.19
N ASN A 230 19.52 15.63 5.48
CA ASN A 230 19.64 17.07 5.27
C ASN A 230 18.49 17.64 4.42
N PRO A 231 18.26 18.96 4.47
CA PRO A 231 17.34 19.63 3.56
C PRO A 231 17.59 19.28 2.07
N SER A 232 16.51 19.10 1.31
CA SER A 232 16.49 18.83 -0.12
C SER A 232 15.37 19.66 -0.75
N ILE A 233 15.68 20.85 -1.30
CA ILE A 233 14.65 21.83 -1.70
C ILE A 233 14.08 21.54 -3.11
N ASN A 234 14.82 20.81 -3.94
CA ASN A 234 14.48 20.59 -5.36
C ASN A 234 13.99 19.16 -5.67
N GLY A 235 13.59 18.37 -4.66
CA GLY A 235 13.16 16.98 -4.89
C GLY A 235 14.27 16.05 -5.38
N THR A 236 15.54 16.41 -5.19
CA THR A 236 16.70 15.60 -5.61
C THR A 236 16.85 14.34 -4.79
N CYS A 237 16.33 14.34 -3.56
CA CYS A 237 16.25 13.16 -2.72
C CYS A 237 15.03 12.32 -3.10
N VAL A 238 15.27 11.06 -3.47
CA VAL A 238 14.24 10.11 -3.88
C VAL A 238 14.28 8.92 -2.94
N PHE A 239 13.14 8.61 -2.30
CA PHE A 239 12.96 7.42 -1.50
C PHE A 239 12.26 6.35 -2.32
N ARG A 240 12.83 5.14 -2.36
CA ARG A 240 12.29 3.99 -3.08
C ARG A 240 12.19 2.82 -2.11
N PHE A 241 11.14 2.04 -2.23
CA PHE A 241 10.97 0.81 -1.45
C PHE A 241 10.06 -0.17 -2.19
N HIS A 242 10.13 -1.44 -1.81
CA HIS A 242 9.20 -2.46 -2.26
C HIS A 242 8.23 -2.80 -1.14
N TYR A 243 6.95 -2.95 -1.50
CA TYR A 243 5.92 -3.38 -0.56
C TYR A 243 5.13 -4.54 -1.13
N HIS A 244 4.59 -5.36 -0.24
CA HIS A 244 3.70 -6.47 -0.56
C HIS A 244 2.47 -6.36 0.33
N MET A 245 1.28 -6.34 -0.27
CA MET A 245 0.02 -6.17 0.45
C MET A 245 -0.96 -7.21 -0.09
N PHE A 246 -1.01 -8.39 0.54
CA PHE A 246 -1.83 -9.50 0.09
C PHE A 246 -2.57 -10.18 1.23
N GLY A 247 -3.89 -10.15 1.14
CA GLY A 247 -4.78 -10.73 2.13
C GLY A 247 -6.13 -10.01 2.16
N LYS A 248 -7.15 -10.69 2.67
CA LYS A 248 -8.53 -10.17 2.67
C LYS A 248 -8.70 -8.95 3.58
N GLN A 249 -7.94 -8.91 4.67
CA GLN A 249 -8.06 -7.90 5.74
C GLN A 249 -6.84 -6.99 5.81
N VAL A 250 -6.06 -6.89 4.72
CA VAL A 250 -5.01 -5.88 4.60
C VAL A 250 -5.66 -4.51 4.69
N TYR A 251 -5.19 -3.66 5.59
CA TYR A 251 -5.80 -2.35 5.79
C TYR A 251 -4.98 -1.23 5.16
N LYS A 252 -3.93 -0.72 5.82
CA LYS A 252 -3.27 0.50 5.35
C LYS A 252 -1.76 0.48 5.54
N LEU A 253 -1.04 0.89 4.50
CA LEU A 253 0.37 1.27 4.55
C LEU A 253 0.47 2.77 4.23
N SER A 254 1.27 3.52 4.97
CA SER A 254 1.42 4.97 4.80
C SER A 254 2.86 5.41 5.02
N VAL A 255 3.30 6.40 4.26
CA VAL A 255 4.61 7.02 4.40
C VAL A 255 4.44 8.48 4.76
N PHE A 256 5.10 8.89 5.83
CA PHE A 256 5.09 10.26 6.33
C PHE A 256 6.50 10.85 6.32
N GLN A 257 6.57 12.17 6.28
CA GLN A 257 7.80 12.91 6.50
C GLN A 257 7.64 13.81 7.72
N ARG A 258 8.66 13.87 8.58
CA ARG A 258 8.68 14.75 9.76
C ARG A 258 9.95 15.58 9.82
N ILE A 259 9.82 16.80 10.34
CA ILE A 259 10.94 17.73 10.62
C ILE A 259 11.13 17.99 12.13
N VAL A 260 10.25 17.40 12.95
CA VAL A 260 10.28 17.47 14.41
C VAL A 260 10.12 16.06 14.95
N SER A 261 10.95 15.65 15.90
CA SER A 261 11.01 14.27 16.44
C SER A 261 9.70 13.81 17.10
N ASN A 262 8.93 14.74 17.69
CA ASN A 262 7.62 14.49 18.28
C ASN A 262 6.44 14.96 17.42
N GLY A 263 6.71 15.45 16.20
CA GLY A 263 5.66 15.79 15.25
C GLY A 263 5.01 14.55 14.64
N ARG A 264 3.73 14.65 14.28
CA ARG A 264 3.02 13.61 13.52
C ARG A 264 3.55 13.45 12.09
N GLY A 265 4.28 14.45 11.60
CA GLY A 265 4.70 14.53 10.20
C GLY A 265 3.55 14.86 9.26
N TRP A 266 3.85 14.97 7.97
CA TRP A 266 2.88 15.10 6.89
C TRP A 266 2.89 13.85 6.02
N LEU A 267 1.71 13.50 5.50
CA LEU A 267 1.53 12.32 4.66
C LEU A 267 2.15 12.57 3.29
N LEU A 268 2.99 11.65 2.84
CA LEU A 268 3.54 11.65 1.48
C LEU A 268 2.78 10.69 0.57
N TRP A 269 2.39 9.54 1.10
CA TRP A 269 1.76 8.47 0.33
C TRP A 269 1.06 7.47 1.22
N TYR A 270 0.03 6.81 0.69
CA TYR A 270 -0.60 5.67 1.33
C TYR A 270 -1.20 4.71 0.31
N LYS A 271 -1.43 3.48 0.74
CA LYS A 271 -2.24 2.47 0.04
C LYS A 271 -3.13 1.74 1.01
N PHE A 272 -4.30 1.34 0.50
CA PHE A 272 -5.28 0.57 1.22
C PHE A 272 -5.50 -0.80 0.59
N GLY A 273 -5.90 -1.77 1.39
CA GLY A 273 -6.45 -3.02 0.90
C GLY A 273 -5.44 -3.96 0.23
N ASN A 274 -5.98 -5.02 -0.34
CA ASN A 274 -5.22 -6.00 -1.10
C ASN A 274 -4.70 -5.40 -2.43
N GLN A 275 -3.40 -5.51 -2.67
CA GLN A 275 -2.71 -5.04 -3.88
C GLN A 275 -2.27 -6.21 -4.79
N GLY A 276 -2.64 -7.44 -4.41
CA GLY A 276 -2.29 -8.66 -5.11
C GLY A 276 -1.02 -9.33 -4.56
N ASN A 277 -0.84 -10.61 -4.87
CA ASN A 277 0.30 -11.40 -4.40
C ASN A 277 1.57 -11.13 -5.23
N ARG A 278 2.13 -9.92 -5.09
CA ARG A 278 3.35 -9.48 -5.78
C ARG A 278 4.04 -8.36 -5.00
N TRP A 279 5.35 -8.24 -5.18
CA TRP A 279 6.12 -7.11 -4.69
C TRP A 279 5.97 -5.92 -5.65
N ILE A 280 5.62 -4.76 -5.10
CA ILE A 280 5.36 -3.54 -5.86
C ILE A 280 6.38 -2.48 -5.42
N ARG A 281 7.04 -1.88 -6.40
CA ARG A 281 7.96 -0.77 -6.16
C ARG A 281 7.20 0.54 -6.02
N GLN A 282 7.52 1.31 -4.98
CA GLN A 282 7.05 2.68 -4.79
C GLN A 282 8.22 3.66 -4.80
N THR A 283 8.03 4.79 -5.48
CA THR A 283 9.01 5.88 -5.58
C THR A 283 8.40 7.18 -5.09
N LEU A 284 9.08 7.87 -4.17
CA LEU A 284 8.64 9.13 -3.57
C LEU A 284 9.75 10.18 -3.72
N TYR A 285 9.40 11.31 -4.32
CA TYR A 285 10.30 12.47 -4.45
C TYR A 285 10.16 13.35 -3.21
N ILE A 286 11.26 13.54 -2.49
CA ILE A 286 11.26 14.17 -1.18
C ILE A 286 11.78 15.60 -1.28
N SER A 287 10.93 16.55 -0.87
CA SER A 287 11.31 17.95 -0.73
C SER A 287 11.19 18.42 0.73
N SER A 288 12.22 19.09 1.22
CA SER A 288 12.24 19.70 2.55
C SER A 288 13.25 20.84 2.64
N ALA A 289 12.82 21.96 3.23
CA ALA A 289 13.72 23.07 3.56
C ALA A 289 14.48 22.87 4.89
N LYS A 290 14.15 21.83 5.66
CA LYS A 290 14.73 21.52 6.97
C LYS A 290 15.23 20.07 7.00
N PRO A 291 16.12 19.70 7.94
CA PRO A 291 16.43 18.30 8.18
C PRO A 291 15.15 17.52 8.44
N PHE A 292 15.03 16.34 7.85
CA PHE A 292 13.79 15.56 7.86
C PHE A 292 14.07 14.08 8.07
N GLN A 293 13.02 13.34 8.42
CA GLN A 293 13.04 11.89 8.60
C GLN A 293 11.78 11.30 7.97
N ILE A 294 11.92 10.13 7.34
CA ILE A 294 10.82 9.37 6.75
C ILE A 294 10.31 8.36 7.78
N MET A 295 9.00 8.21 7.85
CA MET A 295 8.32 7.23 8.70
C MET A 295 7.44 6.34 7.84
N VAL A 296 7.65 5.03 7.89
CA VAL A 296 6.82 4.05 7.20
C VAL A 296 5.91 3.40 8.23
N LYS A 297 4.61 3.66 8.12
CA LYS A 297 3.58 3.26 9.07
C LYS A 297 2.67 2.20 8.47
N GLY A 298 2.63 1.02 9.08
CA GLY A 298 1.63 0.00 8.83
C GLY A 298 0.50 0.10 9.85
N THR A 299 -0.75 -0.10 9.43
CA THR A 299 -1.92 -0.09 10.30
C THR A 299 -2.72 -1.38 10.12
N VAL A 300 -3.06 -2.01 11.25
CA VAL A 300 -3.77 -3.29 11.32
C VAL A 300 -5.25 -3.12 10.93
N GLY A 301 -5.75 -4.09 10.15
CA GLY A 301 -7.14 -4.16 9.69
C GLY A 301 -8.07 -4.88 10.65
N ASP A 302 -9.30 -5.16 10.20
CA ASP A 302 -10.34 -5.83 10.98
C ASP A 302 -10.21 -7.37 10.94
N GLY A 303 -8.98 -7.88 11.06
CA GLY A 303 -8.69 -9.29 11.27
C GLY A 303 -7.28 -9.73 10.90
N PHE A 304 -7.04 -11.04 11.00
CA PHE A 304 -5.70 -11.63 10.96
C PHE A 304 -5.19 -12.00 9.56
N THR A 305 -6.00 -11.86 8.51
CA THR A 305 -5.62 -12.23 7.14
C THR A 305 -5.10 -11.03 6.33
N GLY A 306 -4.31 -10.17 6.97
CA GLY A 306 -3.91 -8.87 6.46
C GLY A 306 -2.41 -8.61 6.58
N ASP A 307 -1.60 -9.32 5.79
CA ASP A 307 -0.14 -9.19 5.87
C ASP A 307 0.37 -8.04 5.00
N ILE A 308 1.26 -7.21 5.57
CA ILE A 308 2.02 -6.20 4.82
C ILE A 308 3.51 -6.50 4.96
N GLY A 309 4.18 -6.62 3.82
CA GLY A 309 5.62 -6.80 3.71
C GLY A 309 6.31 -5.54 3.18
N LEU A 310 7.53 -5.27 3.64
CA LEU A 310 8.42 -4.20 3.18
C LEU A 310 9.80 -4.76 2.90
N ASP A 311 10.40 -4.34 1.80
CA ASP A 311 11.73 -4.76 1.40
C ASP A 311 12.44 -3.68 0.55
N ASP A 312 13.74 -3.83 0.36
CA ASP A 312 14.57 -3.03 -0.54
C ASP A 312 14.35 -1.51 -0.45
N MET A 313 14.62 -0.95 0.72
CA MET A 313 14.55 0.48 0.98
C MET A 313 15.82 1.18 0.50
N SER A 314 15.71 2.15 -0.41
CA SER A 314 16.85 2.88 -0.92
C SER A 314 16.58 4.37 -1.09
N PHE A 315 17.64 5.17 -0.94
CA PHE A 315 17.63 6.61 -1.11
C PHE A 315 18.61 7.03 -2.20
N LEU A 316 18.12 7.78 -3.19
CA LEU A 316 18.93 8.34 -4.26
C LEU A 316 19.02 9.86 -4.10
N GLY A 317 20.23 10.43 -4.16
CA GLY A 317 20.43 11.89 -4.08
C GLY A 317 20.15 12.51 -2.71
N CYS A 318 20.02 11.70 -1.66
CA CYS A 318 19.84 12.14 -0.27
C CYS A 318 21.19 12.19 0.45
N THR A 319 21.33 13.09 1.43
CA THR A 319 22.54 13.17 2.27
C THR A 319 22.15 13.07 3.74
N LEU A 320 22.90 12.27 4.50
CA LEU A 320 22.63 12.05 5.92
C LEU A 320 22.94 13.31 6.73
N TYR A 321 22.11 13.55 7.73
CA TYR A 321 22.29 14.61 8.71
C TYR A 321 22.82 14.01 10.01
N ASN A 322 23.99 14.47 10.45
CA ASN A 322 24.67 13.96 11.65
C ASN A 322 24.09 14.51 12.98
N GLY A 323 22.81 14.88 12.99
CA GLY A 323 22.15 15.43 14.16
C GLY A 323 20.72 14.90 14.31
N ASN A 324 20.12 15.19 15.46
CA ASN A 324 18.75 14.80 15.73
C ASN A 324 17.78 15.88 15.27
N LEU A 325 16.56 15.47 14.89
CA LEU A 325 15.48 16.42 14.66
C LEU A 325 15.19 17.21 15.95
N PRO A 326 14.83 18.50 15.84
CA PRO A 326 14.40 19.26 17.00
C PRO A 326 13.20 18.58 17.66
N THR A 327 13.15 18.65 18.98
CA THR A 327 11.99 18.22 19.78
C THR A 327 11.25 19.47 20.20
N ILE A 328 9.95 19.58 19.91
CA ILE A 328 9.14 20.64 20.50
C ILE A 328 8.90 20.26 21.96
N SER A 329 9.67 20.84 22.86
CA SER A 329 9.33 20.84 24.27
C SER A 329 8.15 21.79 24.46
N THR A 330 7.01 21.28 24.91
CA THR A 330 5.99 22.09 25.58
C THR A 330 6.59 22.58 26.90
N THR A 331 7.45 23.59 26.83
CA THR A 331 7.71 24.44 27.99
C THR A 331 6.41 25.18 28.26
N THR A 332 5.72 24.76 29.31
CA THR A 332 4.69 25.56 29.99
C THR A 332 5.37 26.87 30.40
N ALA A 333 5.33 27.87 29.53
CA ALA A 333 5.73 29.22 29.86
C ALA A 333 4.71 29.72 30.88
N GLY A 334 5.11 29.72 32.15
CA GLY A 334 4.38 30.35 33.23
C GLY A 334 4.33 31.85 33.00
N THR A 335 3.37 32.31 32.21
CA THR A 335 3.03 33.71 32.09
C THR A 335 2.16 34.08 33.28
N SER A 336 2.76 34.62 34.33
CA SER A 336 2.04 35.27 35.43
C SER A 336 1.39 36.56 34.91
N VAL A 337 0.10 36.51 34.60
CA VAL A 337 -0.76 37.70 34.42
C VAL A 337 -1.81 37.70 35.54
N PRO A 338 -2.11 38.85 36.17
CA PRO A 338 -2.97 38.90 37.34
C PRO A 338 -4.39 38.43 37.03
N ALA A 339 -4.92 37.62 37.94
CA ALA A 339 -6.25 37.04 37.86
C ALA A 339 -7.37 38.09 37.85
N THR A 340 -8.21 38.02 36.82
CA THR A 340 -9.65 38.31 36.91
C THR A 340 -10.39 37.30 36.05
N LEU A 341 -10.99 36.31 36.71
CA LEU A 341 -11.89 35.25 36.22
C LEU A 341 -13.24 35.84 35.75
N PRO A 342 -14.07 35.11 34.96
CA PRO A 342 -14.39 33.66 35.04
C PRO A 342 -14.17 32.89 33.71
N MET A 343 -14.20 31.56 33.58
CA MET A 343 -14.05 30.36 34.42
C MET A 343 -13.96 29.22 33.38
N ASN A 344 -12.76 28.88 32.89
CA ASN A 344 -12.55 27.75 31.98
C ASN A 344 -12.30 26.51 32.83
N ASN A 345 -13.35 25.70 33.01
CA ASN A 345 -13.42 24.65 34.03
C ASN A 345 -13.14 23.23 33.50
N CYS A 346 -12.61 23.09 32.29
CA CYS A 346 -12.38 21.80 31.64
C CYS A 346 -10.89 21.59 31.32
N THR A 347 -10.42 20.36 31.43
CA THR A 347 -9.03 19.96 31.15
C THR A 347 -8.75 19.82 29.64
N GLU A 348 -7.48 19.70 29.22
CA GLU A 348 -7.09 19.56 27.79
C GLU A 348 -7.70 18.32 27.09
N LYS A 349 -8.31 17.40 27.83
CA LYS A 349 -8.96 16.18 27.32
C LYS A 349 -10.50 16.28 27.29
N GLU A 350 -11.05 17.46 27.58
CA GLU A 350 -12.49 17.68 27.71
C GLU A 350 -12.99 18.76 26.74
N PHE A 351 -14.17 18.53 26.17
CA PHE A 351 -14.88 19.48 25.31
C PHE A 351 -15.90 20.27 26.16
N VAL A 352 -16.01 21.57 25.91
CA VAL A 352 -16.92 22.46 26.65
C VAL A 352 -18.22 22.64 25.89
N CYS A 353 -19.35 22.26 26.49
CA CYS A 353 -20.67 22.51 25.94
C CYS A 353 -20.96 24.02 25.90
N ARG A 354 -21.40 24.54 24.75
CA ARG A 354 -21.47 25.98 24.48
C ARG A 354 -22.49 26.72 25.36
N ALA A 355 -23.65 26.12 25.64
CA ALA A 355 -24.73 26.74 26.42
C ALA A 355 -24.62 26.54 27.94
N SER A 356 -24.14 25.37 28.39
CA SER A 356 -24.14 24.99 29.80
C SER A 356 -22.77 25.14 30.47
N GLY A 357 -21.68 25.24 29.70
CA GLY A 357 -20.31 25.24 30.23
C GLY A 357 -19.89 23.91 30.87
N HIS A 358 -20.70 22.85 30.72
CA HIS A 358 -20.38 21.51 31.20
C HIS A 358 -19.28 20.88 30.34
N CYS A 359 -18.42 20.09 30.97
CA CYS A 359 -17.30 19.42 30.31
C CYS A 359 -17.67 17.97 29.99
N ILE A 360 -17.57 17.58 28.73
CA ILE A 360 -17.66 16.18 28.28
C ILE A 360 -16.27 15.69 27.85
N GLN A 361 -16.03 14.39 27.79
CA GLN A 361 -14.75 13.88 27.31
C GLN A 361 -14.58 14.15 25.81
N MET A 362 -13.35 14.36 25.33
CA MET A 362 -13.12 14.60 23.90
C MET A 362 -13.53 13.40 23.02
N SER A 363 -13.59 12.21 23.60
CA SER A 363 -14.12 11.00 22.94
C SER A 363 -15.62 11.05 22.67
N GLN A 364 -16.36 11.92 23.36
CA GLN A 364 -17.80 12.15 23.23
C GLN A 364 -18.13 13.27 22.25
N LYS A 365 -17.13 13.80 21.55
CA LYS A 365 -17.32 14.81 20.52
C LYS A 365 -17.34 14.12 19.16
N CYS A 366 -18.34 14.35 18.33
CA CYS A 366 -18.51 13.65 17.05
C CYS A 366 -18.63 12.13 17.22
N ASP A 367 -19.47 11.68 18.14
CA ASP A 367 -19.76 10.26 18.39
C ASP A 367 -21.21 9.86 18.06
N PHE A 368 -21.94 10.74 17.36
CA PHE A 368 -23.35 10.60 16.99
C PHE A 368 -24.32 10.60 18.17
N ARG A 369 -23.86 10.93 19.38
CA ARG A 369 -24.70 11.05 20.58
C ARG A 369 -24.65 12.49 21.10
N PRO A 370 -25.79 13.18 21.27
CA PRO A 370 -25.80 14.48 21.91
C PRO A 370 -25.60 14.31 23.42
N ASP A 371 -24.36 14.49 23.87
CA ASP A 371 -23.96 14.51 25.27
C ASP A 371 -24.03 15.93 25.85
N CYS A 372 -23.91 16.96 25.01
CA CYS A 372 -24.26 18.32 25.39
C CYS A 372 -25.77 18.59 25.29
N SER A 373 -26.33 19.29 26.30
CA SER A 373 -27.75 19.67 26.31
C SER A 373 -28.17 20.56 25.14
N ASP A 374 -27.23 21.26 24.52
CA ASP A 374 -27.41 22.12 23.35
C ASP A 374 -26.90 21.49 22.03
N LYS A 375 -26.50 20.21 22.06
CA LYS A 375 -25.91 19.48 20.93
C LYS A 375 -24.66 20.15 20.33
N SER A 376 -23.96 20.96 21.11
CA SER A 376 -22.79 21.70 20.62
C SER A 376 -21.61 20.79 20.26
N ASP A 377 -21.53 19.63 20.89
CA ASP A 377 -20.61 18.52 20.63
C ASP A 377 -20.77 17.92 19.23
N GLU A 378 -22.00 17.78 18.74
CA GLU A 378 -22.30 17.18 17.43
C GLU A 378 -22.50 18.22 16.30
N SER A 379 -22.57 19.51 16.65
CA SER A 379 -22.93 20.59 15.70
C SER A 379 -21.89 20.91 14.61
N ALA A 380 -20.63 20.49 14.80
CA ALA A 380 -19.52 20.70 13.84
C ALA A 380 -18.96 19.38 13.29
N CYS A 381 -19.76 18.32 13.36
CA CYS A 381 -19.41 16.96 12.97
C CYS A 381 -20.15 16.57 11.68
N VAL A 382 -19.81 15.40 11.12
CA VAL A 382 -20.61 14.81 10.04
C VAL A 382 -21.98 14.37 10.59
N MET A 383 -23.03 14.61 9.82
CA MET A 383 -24.39 14.21 10.22
C MET A 383 -24.58 12.69 10.12
N GLU A 384 -25.38 12.12 11.03
CA GLU A 384 -25.74 10.68 11.03
C GLU A 384 -26.42 10.23 9.72
N VAL A 385 -27.27 11.10 9.17
CA VAL A 385 -27.96 10.90 7.90
C VAL A 385 -27.70 12.11 7.01
N CYS A 386 -27.26 11.86 5.78
CA CYS A 386 -27.07 12.88 4.77
C CYS A 386 -27.76 12.45 3.47
N ASP A 387 -28.82 13.17 3.13
CA ASP A 387 -29.56 13.03 1.87
C ASP A 387 -29.25 14.17 0.88
N PHE A 388 -28.41 15.13 1.26
CA PHE A 388 -28.04 16.34 0.48
C PHE A 388 -29.19 17.29 0.11
N GLU A 389 -30.44 16.96 0.45
CA GLU A 389 -31.64 17.77 0.18
C GLU A 389 -31.58 19.16 0.84
N GLY A 390 -30.84 19.26 1.95
CA GLY A 390 -30.54 20.52 2.63
C GLY A 390 -29.56 21.45 1.88
N LYS A 391 -29.16 21.12 0.63
CA LYS A 391 -28.18 21.84 -0.19
C LYS A 391 -26.85 22.08 0.53
N ASN A 392 -26.45 21.12 1.34
CA ASN A 392 -25.21 21.15 2.09
C ASN A 392 -24.57 19.77 2.06
N GLN A 393 -23.26 19.72 2.31
CA GLN A 393 -22.49 18.47 2.32
C GLN A 393 -22.58 17.74 3.67
N CYS A 394 -23.52 18.07 4.56
CA CYS A 394 -23.75 17.39 5.84
C CYS A 394 -22.51 17.20 6.72
N GLY A 395 -21.59 18.17 6.70
CA GLY A 395 -20.32 18.10 7.42
C GLY A 395 -19.22 17.34 6.70
N TRP A 396 -19.50 16.71 5.55
CA TRP A 396 -18.47 16.26 4.62
C TRP A 396 -17.76 17.48 4.02
N HIS A 397 -16.47 17.31 3.75
CA HIS A 397 -15.62 18.35 3.19
C HIS A 397 -14.68 17.73 2.17
N GLN A 398 -14.31 18.53 1.18
CA GLN A 398 -13.25 18.21 0.26
C GLN A 398 -11.95 18.75 0.85
N PRO A 399 -10.90 17.94 1.01
CA PRO A 399 -9.62 18.41 1.52
C PRO A 399 -9.05 19.50 0.59
N ASP A 400 -9.05 20.76 1.04
CA ASP A 400 -8.49 21.88 0.27
C ASP A 400 -6.95 21.80 0.24
N PHE A 401 -6.39 21.98 -0.95
CA PHE A 401 -4.95 22.17 -1.14
C PHE A 401 -4.57 23.58 -0.67
N GLU A 402 -3.74 23.72 0.37
CA GLU A 402 -3.03 24.97 0.60
C GLU A 402 -2.08 25.22 -0.57
N GLN A 403 -2.49 26.11 -1.48
CA GLN A 403 -1.65 26.61 -2.57
C GLN A 403 -0.43 27.33 -1.98
N MET A 404 0.74 26.70 -2.06
CA MET A 404 1.99 27.45 -2.08
C MET A 404 2.01 28.29 -3.37
N SER A 405 1.87 29.61 -3.22
CA SER A 405 2.10 30.55 -4.31
C SER A 405 3.58 30.49 -4.71
N GLY A 406 3.87 29.86 -5.84
CA GLY A 406 5.20 29.80 -6.45
C GLY A 406 5.29 28.71 -7.51
N ASN A 407 5.20 29.11 -8.78
CA ASN A 407 5.29 28.31 -10.02
C ASN A 407 6.08 26.99 -9.91
N TYR A 408 5.42 25.89 -9.53
CA TYR A 408 5.91 24.53 -9.73
C TYR A 408 4.72 23.58 -9.91
N PHE A 409 4.74 22.82 -11.01
CA PHE A 409 3.73 21.80 -11.32
C PHE A 409 3.87 20.64 -10.32
N ILE A 410 2.86 20.46 -9.46
CA ILE A 410 2.66 19.28 -8.61
C ILE A 410 1.72 18.36 -9.39
N HIS A 411 2.00 17.05 -9.43
CA HIS A 411 1.01 16.07 -9.87
C HIS A 411 -0.20 16.14 -8.93
N THR A 412 -1.26 16.76 -9.41
CA THR A 412 -2.52 17.03 -8.72
C THR A 412 -3.32 15.73 -8.59
N THR A 413 -3.39 15.15 -7.40
CA THR A 413 -4.17 13.93 -7.17
C THR A 413 -5.67 14.20 -7.06
N ASN A 414 -6.09 15.44 -6.74
CA ASN A 414 -7.50 15.85 -6.67
C ASN A 414 -7.87 16.85 -7.78
N ILE A 415 -7.84 16.39 -9.04
CA ILE A 415 -8.30 17.20 -10.18
C ILE A 415 -9.82 17.25 -10.25
N PHE A 416 -10.49 16.19 -9.83
CA PHE A 416 -11.94 16.11 -9.81
C PHE A 416 -12.50 16.69 -8.51
N LYS A 417 -13.69 17.27 -8.58
CA LYS A 417 -14.41 17.82 -7.42
C LYS A 417 -15.74 17.14 -7.24
N TRP A 418 -16.14 16.99 -5.99
CA TRP A 418 -17.49 16.58 -5.62
C TRP A 418 -18.40 17.79 -5.67
N GLU A 419 -19.45 17.70 -6.47
CA GLU A 419 -20.42 18.79 -6.67
C GLU A 419 -21.83 18.30 -6.36
N LEU A 420 -22.69 19.24 -5.97
CA LEU A 420 -24.11 18.96 -5.76
C LEU A 420 -24.82 18.97 -7.12
N GLY A 421 -25.38 17.82 -7.48
CA GLY A 421 -26.09 17.58 -8.74
C GLY A 421 -27.60 17.48 -8.53
N ARG A 422 -28.33 17.69 -9.62
CA ARG A 422 -29.78 17.52 -9.72
C ARG A 422 -30.15 17.04 -11.12
N GLY A 423 -31.17 16.19 -11.22
CA GLY A 423 -31.57 15.57 -12.49
C GLY A 423 -32.03 16.55 -13.57
N ALA A 424 -32.70 17.64 -13.18
CA ALA A 424 -33.37 18.55 -14.11
C ALA A 424 -32.48 19.59 -14.83
N HIS A 425 -31.16 19.66 -14.59
CA HIS A 425 -30.37 20.86 -14.96
C HIS A 425 -28.86 20.65 -15.19
N LEU A 426 -28.44 19.49 -15.68
CA LEU A 426 -27.06 19.30 -16.12
C LEU A 426 -26.95 19.70 -17.60
N TYR A 427 -25.86 20.40 -17.96
CA TYR A 427 -25.66 20.99 -19.29
C TYR A 427 -25.86 19.96 -20.41
N PRO A 428 -26.29 20.36 -21.63
CA PRO A 428 -26.68 19.43 -22.72
C PRO A 428 -25.59 18.44 -23.20
N GLU A 429 -24.35 18.55 -22.73
CA GLU A 429 -23.27 17.57 -22.98
C GLU A 429 -23.09 16.54 -21.83
N GLN A 430 -23.67 16.77 -20.65
CA GLN A 430 -23.57 15.93 -19.44
C GLN A 430 -24.83 15.07 -19.19
N GLU A 431 -25.88 15.25 -20.01
CA GLU A 431 -27.17 14.56 -19.88
C GLU A 431 -27.09 13.03 -20.05
N GLN A 432 -25.99 12.50 -20.60
CA GLN A 432 -25.93 11.07 -20.96
C GLN A 432 -25.44 10.14 -19.85
N HIS A 433 -24.85 10.66 -18.76
CA HIS A 433 -24.18 9.83 -17.74
C HIS A 433 -24.59 10.08 -16.28
N SER A 434 -25.34 11.14 -16.00
CA SER A 434 -25.76 11.50 -14.64
C SER A 434 -27.13 10.90 -14.27
N PRO A 435 -27.40 10.59 -12.99
CA PRO A 435 -28.72 10.14 -12.54
C PRO A 435 -29.82 11.17 -12.85
N LEU A 436 -30.89 10.72 -13.53
CA LEU A 436 -32.06 11.55 -13.85
C LEU A 436 -32.91 11.87 -12.62
N THR A 437 -32.89 11.01 -11.60
CA THR A 437 -33.65 11.18 -10.37
C THR A 437 -32.76 10.89 -9.18
N ASP A 438 -32.90 11.68 -8.12
CA ASP A 438 -32.30 11.39 -6.83
C ASP A 438 -32.94 10.12 -6.21
N HIS A 439 -32.13 9.35 -5.47
CA HIS A 439 -32.57 8.11 -4.83
C HIS A 439 -33.49 8.37 -3.62
N THR A 440 -33.27 9.43 -2.85
CA THR A 440 -34.03 9.71 -1.62
C THR A 440 -35.46 10.15 -1.94
N THR A 441 -35.61 11.05 -2.90
CA THR A 441 -36.89 11.65 -3.28
C THR A 441 -37.56 10.96 -4.46
N CYS A 442 -36.83 10.10 -5.20
CA CYS A 442 -37.27 9.52 -6.48
C CYS A 442 -37.75 10.59 -7.48
N SER A 443 -37.17 11.79 -7.43
CA SER A 443 -37.59 12.95 -8.20
C SER A 443 -36.41 13.62 -8.90
N GLU A 444 -36.69 14.38 -9.96
CA GLU A 444 -35.68 15.17 -10.69
C GLU A 444 -35.25 16.43 -9.91
N GLU A 445 -35.99 16.78 -8.85
CA GLU A 445 -35.75 17.95 -8.00
C GLU A 445 -34.85 17.65 -6.80
N GLY A 446 -34.61 16.38 -6.49
CA GLY A 446 -33.74 15.97 -5.39
C GLY A 446 -32.25 16.19 -5.67
N TRP A 447 -31.47 16.21 -4.60
CA TRP A 447 -30.05 16.55 -4.61
C TRP A 447 -29.19 15.34 -4.30
N TYR A 448 -28.13 15.17 -5.07
CA TYR A 448 -27.12 14.15 -4.82
C TYR A 448 -25.72 14.74 -5.01
N LEU A 449 -24.71 14.02 -4.54
CA LEU A 449 -23.32 14.38 -4.79
C LEU A 449 -22.81 13.61 -6.02
N PHE A 450 -22.12 14.30 -6.93
CA PHE A 450 -21.51 13.67 -8.11
C PHE A 450 -20.11 14.21 -8.36
N ALA A 451 -19.29 13.42 -9.06
CA ALA A 451 -17.98 13.83 -9.55
C ALA A 451 -17.91 13.49 -11.05
N ASP A 452 -17.65 14.49 -11.88
CA ASP A 452 -17.53 14.31 -13.34
C ASP A 452 -16.10 13.91 -13.72
N SER A 453 -15.97 12.85 -14.53
CA SER A 453 -14.69 12.31 -15.00
C SER A 453 -14.28 12.81 -16.40
N SER A 454 -15.08 13.67 -17.03
CA SER A 454 -14.98 14.06 -18.45
C SER A 454 -13.68 14.73 -18.90
N ASN A 455 -12.75 15.05 -17.98
CA ASN A 455 -11.49 15.76 -18.29
C ASN A 455 -10.24 15.28 -17.54
N GLY A 456 -10.23 14.08 -16.94
CA GLY A 456 -9.06 13.60 -16.18
C GLY A 456 -8.25 12.50 -16.86
N GLU A 457 -7.01 12.34 -16.39
CA GLU A 457 -6.09 11.27 -16.81
C GLU A 457 -6.09 10.12 -15.79
N TYR A 458 -5.49 8.99 -16.19
CA TYR A 458 -5.34 7.83 -15.32
C TYR A 458 -4.58 8.20 -14.03
N GLY A 459 -5.24 8.02 -12.87
CA GLY A 459 -4.65 8.29 -11.55
C GLY A 459 -5.13 9.57 -10.88
N HIS A 460 -5.98 10.38 -11.52
CA HIS A 460 -6.69 11.47 -10.86
C HIS A 460 -7.86 10.95 -10.01
N ALA A 461 -8.10 11.57 -8.86
CA ALA A 461 -9.16 11.22 -7.92
C ALA A 461 -9.97 12.46 -7.51
N ALA A 462 -11.09 12.23 -6.81
CA ALA A 462 -11.84 13.23 -6.05
C ALA A 462 -12.05 12.66 -4.64
N ASP A 463 -11.46 13.29 -3.64
CA ASP A 463 -11.64 12.87 -2.25
C ASP A 463 -12.83 13.58 -1.59
N LEU A 464 -13.59 12.82 -0.82
CA LEU A 464 -14.61 13.33 0.09
C LEU A 464 -14.32 12.80 1.49
N ALA A 465 -14.14 13.69 2.46
CA ALA A 465 -13.74 13.33 3.82
C ALA A 465 -14.72 13.85 4.86
N THR A 466 -14.76 13.20 6.02
CA THR A 466 -15.46 13.71 7.21
C THR A 466 -14.46 14.32 8.19
N PRO A 467 -14.90 15.23 9.07
CA PRO A 467 -14.21 15.53 10.31
C PRO A 467 -13.98 14.25 11.11
N VAL A 468 -12.97 14.27 11.99
CA VAL A 468 -12.64 13.10 12.83
C VAL A 468 -13.86 12.67 13.64
N ILE A 469 -14.31 11.44 13.42
CA ILE A 469 -15.32 10.75 14.22
C ILE A 469 -14.58 10.11 15.41
N SER A 470 -14.92 10.49 16.64
CA SER A 470 -14.10 10.13 17.81
C SER A 470 -14.33 8.72 18.32
N LEU A 471 -15.59 8.26 18.31
CA LEU A 471 -15.97 6.90 18.70
C LEU A 471 -17.16 6.44 17.87
N THR A 472 -17.21 5.14 17.58
CA THR A 472 -18.36 4.51 16.93
C THR A 472 -18.72 3.20 17.63
N GLY A 473 -19.99 2.79 17.54
CA GLY A 473 -20.42 1.51 18.07
C GLY A 473 -19.86 0.32 17.26
N PRO A 474 -19.76 -0.89 17.85
CA PRO A 474 -19.20 -2.08 17.19
C PRO A 474 -20.02 -2.61 16.00
N ARG A 475 -21.17 -1.99 15.71
CA ARG A 475 -22.03 -2.29 14.55
C ARG A 475 -22.18 -1.07 13.63
N CYS A 476 -21.32 -0.06 13.76
CA CYS A 476 -21.32 1.10 12.89
C CYS A 476 -21.07 0.64 11.45
N LYS A 477 -21.97 1.04 10.55
CA LYS A 477 -21.88 0.76 9.12
C LYS A 477 -22.22 2.03 8.38
N ILE A 478 -21.37 2.41 7.44
CA ILE A 478 -21.73 3.39 6.44
C ILE A 478 -22.57 2.69 5.37
N VAL A 479 -23.75 3.22 5.10
CA VAL A 479 -24.64 2.73 4.05
C VAL A 479 -24.88 3.90 3.10
N PHE A 480 -24.57 3.71 1.83
CA PHE A 480 -24.76 4.71 0.81
C PHE A 480 -25.19 4.05 -0.50
N TRP A 481 -25.88 4.83 -1.31
CA TRP A 481 -26.29 4.44 -2.65
C TRP A 481 -25.32 5.08 -3.64
N ASN A 482 -24.87 4.32 -4.64
CA ASN A 482 -23.99 4.85 -5.68
C ASN A 482 -24.57 4.54 -7.06
N HIS A 483 -24.20 5.38 -8.03
CA HIS A 483 -24.50 5.20 -9.43
C HIS A 483 -23.23 5.49 -10.23
N MET A 484 -22.69 4.47 -10.90
CA MET A 484 -21.52 4.58 -11.76
C MET A 484 -21.92 4.19 -13.19
N TYR A 485 -21.77 5.11 -14.14
CA TYR A 485 -22.10 4.89 -15.55
C TYR A 485 -21.10 5.59 -16.48
N GLY A 486 -20.48 4.83 -17.40
CA GLY A 486 -19.49 5.33 -18.35
C GLY A 486 -18.35 4.34 -18.59
N SER A 487 -17.66 4.45 -19.72
CA SER A 487 -16.56 3.53 -20.09
C SER A 487 -15.22 3.84 -19.40
N THR A 488 -15.08 5.03 -18.81
CA THR A 488 -13.83 5.54 -18.21
C THR A 488 -13.98 5.90 -16.72
N ILE A 489 -15.03 5.43 -16.04
CA ILE A 489 -15.46 5.92 -14.72
C ILE A 489 -14.59 5.48 -13.51
N GLY A 490 -13.53 4.70 -13.74
CA GLY A 490 -12.60 4.30 -12.67
C GLY A 490 -13.23 3.41 -11.59
N SER A 491 -12.76 3.54 -10.34
CA SER A 491 -13.29 2.89 -9.14
C SER A 491 -13.82 3.91 -8.13
N LEU A 492 -14.86 3.54 -7.38
CA LEU A 492 -15.31 4.25 -6.18
C LEU A 492 -14.90 3.42 -4.96
N GLU A 493 -14.14 4.02 -4.06
CA GLU A 493 -13.59 3.38 -2.87
C GLU A 493 -13.95 4.22 -1.63
N VAL A 494 -14.30 3.55 -0.52
CA VAL A 494 -14.69 4.18 0.76
C VAL A 494 -13.75 3.74 1.86
#